data_AF-A0A3G6RPM7-F1
#
_entry.id   AF-A0A3G6RPM7-F1
#
_cell.length_a   1.000
_cell.length_b   1.000
_cell.length_c   1.000
_cell.angle_alpha   90.00
_cell.angle_beta   90.00
_cell.angle_gamma   90.00
#
_symmetry.space_group_name_H-M   'P 1'
#
loop_
_entity.id
_entity.type
_entity.pdbx_description
1 polymer ?
#
loop_
_entity_poly.entity_id
_entity_poly.type
_entity_poly.pdbx_seq_one_letter_code
_entity_poly.pdbx_strand_id
1 'polypeptide(L)'
;MTSSLLKAQIASVSTIAETMTTNLDYLNLTDNQKNKVLYFNKFAADALNALDKKVGDNSNILNNKAITSELIGIMVQRDTSLRDILTPDQESQFEKNRVKELTSFRTLVMVPLLDLTDQQVPKVYDINLKSVQAMQDDLDKRNKSKRATSDQDARRIITNQFKNADKDFEAILSPSQITIYKNNEQLLIDAVRNNKKVQAK
;
A
#
# COMPACT_ATOMS: atom_id res chain seq x y z
N MET A 1 22.23 10.89 -26.79
CA MET A 1 21.08 11.33 -25.97
C MET A 1 20.45 10.11 -25.30
N THR A 2 21.15 9.52 -24.33
CA THR A 2 20.82 8.19 -23.75
C THR A 2 20.90 8.17 -22.22
N SER A 3 21.04 9.33 -21.58
CA SER A 3 21.26 9.43 -20.13
C SER A 3 19.99 9.69 -19.32
N SER A 4 18.86 10.09 -19.93
CA SER A 4 17.62 10.37 -19.20
C SER A 4 16.70 9.16 -19.02
N LEU A 5 16.90 8.10 -19.82
CA LEU A 5 16.14 6.84 -19.72
C LEU A 5 16.54 5.98 -18.52
N LEU A 6 17.69 6.27 -17.88
CA LEU A 6 18.28 5.43 -16.82
C LEU A 6 18.00 5.90 -15.39
N LYS A 7 17.39 7.08 -15.18
CA LYS A 7 17.17 7.65 -13.83
C LYS A 7 15.72 7.72 -13.37
N ALA A 8 14.75 7.61 -14.27
CA ALA A 8 13.34 7.88 -13.94
C ALA A 8 12.43 6.64 -13.95
N GLN A 9 12.87 5.51 -14.52
CA GLN A 9 12.09 4.28 -14.52
C GLN A 9 12.64 3.31 -13.48
N ILE A 10 11.87 3.14 -12.39
CA ILE A 10 11.93 1.97 -11.52
C ILE A 10 13.26 1.86 -10.76
N ALA A 11 13.29 2.41 -9.54
CA ALA A 11 14.18 1.90 -8.51
C ALA A 11 14.06 0.37 -8.53
N SER A 12 15.17 -0.35 -8.78
CA SER A 12 15.15 -1.82 -8.92
C SER A 12 14.36 -2.46 -7.78
N VAL A 13 13.79 -3.66 -7.99
CA VAL A 13 13.16 -4.45 -6.90
C VAL A 13 14.01 -4.44 -5.62
N SER A 14 15.35 -4.50 -5.76
CA SER A 14 16.29 -4.38 -4.64
C SER A 14 16.17 -3.05 -3.91
N THR A 15 16.14 -1.92 -4.62
CA THR A 15 16.03 -0.58 -4.05
C THR A 15 14.69 -0.36 -3.34
N ILE A 16 13.58 -0.88 -3.90
CA ILE A 16 12.27 -0.86 -3.25
C ILE A 16 12.31 -1.67 -1.94
N ALA A 17 12.85 -2.88 -2.00
CA ALA A 17 12.97 -3.75 -0.83
C ALA A 17 13.90 -3.18 0.25
N GLU A 18 15.01 -2.55 -0.15
CA GLU A 18 15.94 -1.84 0.74
C GLU A 18 15.22 -0.67 1.41
N THR A 19 14.52 0.17 0.66
CA THR A 19 13.74 1.30 1.20
C THR A 19 12.68 0.81 2.20
N MET A 20 11.95 -0.26 1.86
CA MET A 20 10.97 -0.89 2.76
C MET A 20 11.60 -1.46 4.03
N THR A 21 12.88 -1.82 3.98
CA THR A 21 13.64 -2.34 5.13
C THR A 21 14.17 -1.20 5.99
N THR A 22 14.77 -0.17 5.39
CA THR A 22 15.26 1.04 6.06
C THR A 22 14.14 1.81 6.76
N ASN A 23 12.92 1.82 6.22
CA ASN A 23 11.76 2.43 6.89
C ASN A 23 11.48 1.82 8.27
N LEU A 24 11.96 0.60 8.55
CA LEU A 24 11.81 -0.10 9.82
C LEU A 24 12.99 0.10 10.78
N ASP A 25 13.95 0.99 10.49
CA ASP A 25 15.14 1.20 11.33
C ASP A 25 14.81 1.61 12.76
N TYR A 26 13.67 2.28 12.98
CA TYR A 26 13.20 2.64 14.32
C TYR A 26 12.91 1.43 15.22
N LEU A 27 12.66 0.25 14.64
CA LEU A 27 12.44 -1.00 15.39
C LEU A 27 13.74 -1.58 15.96
N ASN A 28 14.90 -1.01 15.61
CA ASN A 28 16.21 -1.49 16.06
C ASN A 28 16.38 -3.01 15.83
N LEU A 29 16.00 -3.46 14.63
CA LEU A 29 16.06 -4.86 14.24
C LEU A 29 17.50 -5.39 14.36
N THR A 30 17.66 -6.59 14.90
CA THR A 30 18.94 -7.32 14.85
C THR A 30 19.33 -7.61 13.40
N ASP A 31 20.61 -7.87 13.13
CA ASP A 31 21.07 -8.20 11.77
C ASP A 31 20.33 -9.41 11.19
N ASN A 32 20.04 -10.41 12.02
CA ASN A 32 19.25 -11.57 11.60
C ASN A 32 17.80 -11.17 11.23
N GLN A 33 17.16 -10.30 12.01
CA GLN A 33 15.83 -9.77 11.66
C GLN A 33 15.88 -8.92 10.39
N LYS A 34 16.87 -8.03 10.24
CA LYS A 34 17.05 -7.21 9.03
C LYS A 34 17.19 -8.06 7.77
N ASN A 35 17.95 -9.15 7.84
CA ASN A 35 18.09 -10.08 6.71
C ASN A 35 16.77 -10.76 6.35
N LYS A 36 15.97 -11.17 7.35
CA LYS A 36 14.62 -11.73 7.12
C LYS A 36 13.65 -10.69 6.54
N VAL A 37 13.69 -9.47 7.06
CA VAL A 37 12.91 -8.33 6.54
C VAL A 37 13.25 -8.05 5.09
N LEU A 38 14.54 -7.94 4.77
CA LEU A 38 15.00 -7.71 3.41
C LEU A 38 14.53 -8.82 2.47
N TYR A 39 14.56 -10.09 2.92
CA TYR A 39 14.08 -11.22 2.13
C TYR A 39 12.60 -11.10 1.76
N PHE A 40 11.69 -10.92 2.73
CA PHE A 40 10.27 -10.82 2.40
C PHE A 40 9.91 -9.50 1.71
N ASN A 41 10.66 -8.42 1.94
CA ASN A 41 10.47 -7.17 1.22
C ASN A 41 10.90 -7.30 -0.25
N LYS A 42 11.93 -8.10 -0.56
CA LYS A 42 12.26 -8.46 -1.96
C LYS A 42 11.12 -9.20 -2.62
N PHE A 43 10.56 -10.20 -1.96
CA PHE A 43 9.39 -10.92 -2.46
C PHE A 43 8.20 -10.00 -2.73
N ALA A 44 7.90 -9.08 -1.80
CA ALA A 44 6.84 -8.09 -1.98
C ALA A 44 7.13 -7.14 -3.15
N ALA A 45 8.36 -6.65 -3.29
CA ALA A 45 8.77 -5.79 -4.39
C ALA A 45 8.73 -6.51 -5.75
N ASP A 46 9.12 -7.78 -5.81
CA ASP A 46 9.01 -8.63 -7.01
C ASP A 46 7.55 -8.82 -7.40
N ALA A 47 6.68 -9.10 -6.42
CA ALA A 47 5.26 -9.26 -6.65
C ALA A 47 4.60 -7.96 -7.14
N LEU A 48 4.99 -6.80 -6.60
CA LEU A 48 4.55 -5.50 -7.09
C LEU A 48 5.02 -5.22 -8.53
N ASN A 49 6.28 -5.54 -8.85
CA ASN A 49 6.82 -5.39 -10.20
C ASN A 49 6.13 -6.33 -11.21
N ALA A 50 5.82 -7.57 -10.80
CA ALA A 50 5.04 -8.49 -11.62
C ALA A 50 3.60 -7.99 -11.84
N LEU A 51 3.00 -7.39 -10.81
CA LEU A 51 1.67 -6.80 -10.86
C LEU A 51 1.61 -5.62 -11.83
N ASP A 52 2.61 -4.73 -11.79
CA ASP A 52 2.73 -3.58 -12.69
C ASP A 52 2.78 -4.01 -14.17
N LYS A 53 3.59 -5.02 -14.49
CA LYS A 53 3.64 -5.61 -15.84
C LYS A 53 2.30 -6.18 -16.29
N LYS A 54 1.59 -6.89 -15.40
CA LYS A 54 0.24 -7.42 -15.70
C LYS A 54 -0.78 -6.31 -15.97
N VAL A 55 -0.65 -5.14 -15.33
CA VAL A 55 -1.53 -3.98 -15.51
C VAL A 55 -1.28 -3.33 -16.89
N GLY A 56 0.00 -3.17 -17.28
CA GLY A 56 0.37 -2.59 -18.57
C GLY A 56 -0.15 -3.37 -19.79
N ASP A 57 -0.34 -4.68 -19.64
CA ASP A 57 -0.70 -5.58 -20.74
C ASP A 57 -2.22 -5.85 -20.88
N ASN A 58 -3.08 -5.43 -19.95
CA ASN A 58 -4.48 -5.88 -19.91
C ASN A 58 -5.52 -4.81 -19.55
N SER A 59 -6.26 -4.34 -20.56
CA SER A 59 -7.31 -3.31 -20.46
C SER A 59 -8.70 -3.80 -19.98
N ASN A 60 -8.80 -5.00 -19.38
CA ASN A 60 -10.10 -5.65 -19.12
C ASN A 60 -10.49 -5.69 -17.62
N ILE A 61 -11.73 -5.29 -17.30
CA ILE A 61 -12.28 -5.13 -15.93
C ILE A 61 -12.16 -6.40 -15.05
N LEU A 62 -12.20 -7.60 -15.62
CA LEU A 62 -12.07 -8.86 -14.87
C LEU A 62 -10.64 -9.12 -14.35
N ASN A 63 -9.60 -8.70 -15.07
CA ASN A 63 -8.20 -8.82 -14.63
C ASN A 63 -7.91 -7.88 -13.45
N ASN A 64 -8.66 -6.80 -13.37
CA ASN A 64 -8.42 -5.74 -12.42
C ASN A 64 -8.83 -6.06 -10.96
N LYS A 65 -9.82 -6.94 -10.77
CA LYS A 65 -10.18 -7.48 -9.43
C LYS A 65 -9.09 -8.42 -8.91
N ALA A 66 -8.49 -9.22 -9.79
CA ALA A 66 -7.38 -10.10 -9.44
C ALA A 66 -6.15 -9.27 -9.05
N ILE A 67 -5.82 -8.24 -9.82
CA ILE A 67 -4.71 -7.32 -9.54
C ILE A 67 -4.82 -6.70 -8.15
N THR A 68 -6.00 -6.17 -7.83
CA THR A 68 -6.29 -5.58 -6.52
C THR A 68 -6.17 -6.59 -5.37
N SER A 69 -6.68 -7.81 -5.59
CA SER A 69 -6.64 -8.86 -4.56
C SER A 69 -5.20 -9.34 -4.33
N GLU A 70 -4.39 -9.40 -5.38
CA GLU A 70 -2.94 -9.66 -5.30
C GLU A 70 -2.22 -8.54 -4.51
N LEU A 71 -2.53 -7.26 -4.77
CA LEU A 71 -1.95 -6.13 -4.02
C LEU A 71 -2.24 -6.23 -2.50
N ILE A 72 -3.50 -6.45 -2.12
CA ILE A 72 -3.88 -6.62 -0.71
C ILE A 72 -3.21 -7.85 -0.11
N GLY A 73 -3.12 -8.95 -0.87
CA GLY A 73 -2.42 -10.16 -0.44
C GLY A 73 -0.94 -9.92 -0.13
N ILE A 74 -0.24 -9.17 -0.98
CA ILE A 74 1.17 -8.78 -0.77
C ILE A 74 1.32 -7.98 0.54
N MET A 75 0.41 -7.04 0.79
CA MET A 75 0.43 -6.21 2.01
C MET A 75 0.25 -7.04 3.28
N VAL A 76 -0.79 -7.88 3.29
CA VAL A 76 -1.12 -8.72 4.45
C VAL A 76 0.02 -9.69 4.73
N GLN A 77 0.54 -10.36 3.69
CA GLN A 77 1.63 -11.31 3.84
C GLN A 77 2.90 -10.64 4.39
N ARG A 78 3.23 -9.43 3.94
CA ARG A 78 4.37 -8.66 4.48
C ARG A 78 4.15 -8.33 5.96
N ASP A 79 2.98 -7.82 6.33
CA ASP A 79 2.68 -7.43 7.72
C ASP A 79 2.74 -8.64 8.66
N THR A 80 2.16 -9.77 8.27
CA THR A 80 2.24 -11.03 9.02
C THR A 80 3.68 -11.50 9.15
N SER A 81 4.44 -11.54 8.05
CA SER A 81 5.84 -11.98 8.07
C SER A 81 6.73 -11.09 8.94
N LEU A 82 6.42 -9.79 9.01
CA LEU A 82 7.09 -8.86 9.91
C LEU A 82 6.76 -9.20 11.37
N ARG A 83 5.47 -9.30 11.73
CA ARG A 83 5.05 -9.61 13.10
C ARG A 83 5.64 -10.90 13.64
N ASP A 84 5.74 -11.93 12.80
CA ASP A 84 6.29 -13.24 13.18
C ASP A 84 7.76 -13.20 13.63
N ILE A 85 8.48 -12.12 13.29
CA ILE A 85 9.90 -11.97 13.63
C ILE A 85 10.17 -10.83 14.61
N LEU A 86 9.15 -10.02 14.96
CA LEU A 86 9.31 -8.94 15.95
C LEU A 86 9.27 -9.50 17.36
N THR A 87 10.04 -8.89 18.26
CA THR A 87 9.81 -9.07 19.71
C THR A 87 8.54 -8.33 20.14
N PRO A 88 7.96 -8.62 21.31
CA PRO A 88 6.78 -7.89 21.80
C PRO A 88 6.99 -6.37 21.90
N ASP A 89 8.19 -5.93 22.29
CA ASP A 89 8.53 -4.50 22.36
C ASP A 89 8.60 -3.86 20.97
N GLN A 90 9.17 -4.57 20.00
CA GLN A 90 9.21 -4.12 18.61
C GLN A 90 7.81 -4.09 17.99
N GLU A 91 6.97 -5.09 18.27
CA GLU A 91 5.57 -5.08 17.82
C GLU A 91 4.80 -3.89 18.42
N SER A 92 5.00 -3.58 19.70
CA SER A 92 4.42 -2.39 20.32
C SER A 92 4.86 -1.09 19.63
N GLN A 93 6.14 -0.99 19.24
CA GLN A 93 6.65 0.15 18.48
C GLN A 93 6.10 0.19 17.05
N PHE A 94 5.94 -0.97 16.41
CA PHE A 94 5.36 -1.09 15.09
C PHE A 94 3.90 -0.62 15.09
N GLU A 95 3.10 -1.04 16.06
CA GLU A 95 1.71 -0.58 16.22
C GLU A 95 1.61 0.94 16.40
N LYS A 96 2.51 1.54 17.20
CA LYS A 96 2.57 3.00 17.38
C LYS A 96 2.90 3.76 16.09
N ASN A 97 3.59 3.12 15.14
CA ASN A 97 3.99 3.72 13.87
C ASN A 97 3.19 3.19 12.67
N ARG A 98 2.18 2.35 12.89
CA ARG A 98 1.41 1.65 11.84
C ARG A 98 0.82 2.59 10.79
N VAL A 99 0.35 3.76 11.20
CA VAL A 99 -0.16 4.80 10.27
C VAL A 99 0.93 5.25 9.30
N LYS A 100 2.14 5.54 9.81
CA LYS A 100 3.27 5.95 8.99
C LYS A 100 3.72 4.82 8.06
N GLU A 101 3.76 3.59 8.55
CA GLU A 101 4.13 2.42 7.75
C GLU A 101 3.18 2.18 6.57
N LEU A 102 1.86 2.20 6.84
CA LEU A 102 0.86 2.06 5.80
C LEU A 102 0.90 3.23 4.80
N THR A 103 1.21 4.43 5.28
CA THR A 103 1.38 5.63 4.43
C THR A 103 2.59 5.48 3.51
N SER A 104 3.75 5.12 4.06
CA SER A 104 4.99 4.90 3.32
C SER A 104 4.79 3.81 2.27
N PHE A 105 4.16 2.69 2.64
CA PHE A 105 3.87 1.61 1.72
C PHE A 105 2.96 2.06 0.57
N ARG A 106 1.82 2.70 0.88
CA ARG A 106 0.89 3.18 -0.15
C ARG A 106 1.57 4.15 -1.11
N THR A 107 2.38 5.05 -0.58
CA THR A 107 3.15 6.01 -1.39
C THR A 107 4.14 5.29 -2.31
N LEU A 108 4.90 4.33 -1.77
CA LEU A 108 5.87 3.55 -2.52
C LEU A 108 5.24 2.78 -3.69
N VAL A 109 4.04 2.22 -3.50
CA VAL A 109 3.28 1.57 -4.58
C VAL A 109 2.82 2.57 -5.64
N MET A 110 2.40 3.77 -5.23
CA MET A 110 1.93 4.80 -6.16
C MET A 110 3.03 5.39 -7.03
N VAL A 111 4.30 5.38 -6.59
CA VAL A 111 5.43 5.95 -7.35
C VAL A 111 5.55 5.33 -8.75
N PRO A 112 5.76 4.02 -8.92
CA PRO A 112 5.86 3.42 -10.25
C PRO A 112 4.50 3.39 -10.97
N LEU A 113 3.41 3.12 -10.23
CA LEU A 113 2.07 2.95 -10.81
C LEU A 113 1.55 4.20 -11.51
N LEU A 114 1.91 5.37 -10.98
CA LEU A 114 1.49 6.67 -11.50
C LEU A 114 2.63 7.44 -12.15
N ASP A 115 3.84 6.87 -12.23
CA ASP A 115 5.04 7.57 -12.69
C ASP A 115 5.19 8.93 -11.97
N LEU A 116 5.19 8.89 -10.63
CA LEU A 116 5.24 10.10 -9.81
C LEU A 116 6.61 10.75 -9.92
N THR A 117 6.61 12.06 -10.17
CA THR A 117 7.84 12.87 -10.11
C THR A 117 8.33 13.03 -8.68
N ASP A 118 9.63 13.32 -8.50
CA ASP A 118 10.23 13.61 -7.18
C ASP A 118 9.50 14.73 -6.42
N GLN A 119 8.91 15.69 -7.15
CA GLN A 119 8.11 16.77 -6.55
C GLN A 119 6.70 16.35 -6.12
N GLN A 120 6.17 15.27 -6.70
CA GLN A 120 4.86 14.71 -6.36
C GLN A 120 4.95 13.73 -5.19
N VAL A 121 6.04 12.97 -5.04
CA VAL A 121 6.16 11.93 -4.00
C VAL A 121 5.89 12.46 -2.57
N PRO A 122 6.47 13.58 -2.12
CA PRO A 122 6.18 14.11 -0.78
C PRO A 122 4.72 14.55 -0.61
N LYS A 123 4.11 15.12 -1.66
CA LYS A 123 2.70 15.56 -1.63
C LYS A 123 1.76 14.36 -1.57
N VAL A 124 2.05 13.31 -2.33
CA VAL A 124 1.30 12.04 -2.28
C VAL A 124 1.43 11.39 -0.91
N TYR A 125 2.61 11.42 -0.29
CA TYR A 125 2.81 10.96 1.07
C TYR A 125 1.91 11.69 2.06
N ASP A 126 1.86 13.03 2.01
CA ASP A 126 1.04 13.84 2.93
C ASP A 126 -0.46 13.56 2.79
N ILE A 127 -0.95 13.36 1.55
CA ILE A 127 -2.34 12.97 1.28
C ILE A 127 -2.62 11.57 1.84
N ASN A 128 -1.73 10.62 1.57
CA ASN A 128 -1.83 9.27 2.09
C ASN A 128 -1.83 9.26 3.63
N LEU A 129 -1.01 10.09 4.27
CA LEU A 129 -0.91 10.20 5.72
C LEU A 129 -2.23 10.62 6.32
N LYS A 130 -2.84 11.69 5.77
CA LYS A 130 -4.16 12.18 6.21
C LYS A 130 -5.23 11.10 6.03
N SER A 131 -5.24 10.44 4.88
CA SER A 131 -6.21 9.38 4.55
C SER A 131 -6.09 8.17 5.48
N VAL A 132 -4.86 7.70 5.74
CA VAL A 132 -4.59 6.56 6.64
C VAL A 132 -4.88 6.92 8.09
N GLN A 133 -4.52 8.13 8.55
CA GLN A 133 -4.85 8.58 9.91
C GLN A 133 -6.37 8.64 10.11
N ALA A 134 -7.12 9.20 9.16
CA ALA A 134 -8.57 9.24 9.24
C ALA A 134 -9.20 7.84 9.23
N MET A 135 -8.63 6.91 8.46
CA MET A 135 -9.03 5.50 8.46
C MET A 135 -8.82 4.85 9.83
N GLN A 136 -7.64 5.05 10.43
CA GLN A 136 -7.31 4.52 11.75
C GLN A 136 -8.23 5.11 12.83
N ASP A 137 -8.47 6.42 12.81
CA ASP A 137 -9.35 7.09 13.77
C ASP A 137 -10.79 6.56 13.70
N ASP A 138 -11.31 6.31 12.49
CA ASP A 138 -12.64 5.74 12.28
C ASP A 138 -12.75 4.30 12.80
N LEU A 139 -11.71 3.48 12.59
CA LEU A 139 -11.62 2.12 13.13
C LEU A 139 -11.53 2.13 14.66
N ASP A 140 -10.72 3.02 15.24
CA ASP A 140 -10.53 3.13 16.68
C ASP A 140 -11.80 3.60 17.40
N LYS A 141 -12.50 4.60 16.84
CA LYS A 141 -13.82 5.04 17.35
C LYS A 141 -14.81 3.88 17.40
N ARG A 142 -14.80 3.00 16.39
CA ARG A 142 -15.69 1.82 16.36
C ARG A 142 -15.28 0.77 17.35
N ASN A 143 -14.00 0.43 17.44
CA ASN A 143 -13.51 -0.55 18.41
C ASN A 143 -13.80 -0.12 19.86
N LYS A 144 -13.72 1.19 20.15
CA LYS A 144 -14.13 1.77 21.45
C LYS A 144 -15.62 1.67 21.74
N SER A 145 -16.47 1.56 20.71
CA SER A 145 -17.94 1.44 20.86
C SER A 145 -18.45 0.04 21.23
N LYS A 146 -17.55 -0.91 21.55
CA LYS A 146 -17.84 -2.34 21.80
C LYS A 146 -18.57 -3.07 20.67
N ARG A 147 -18.74 -2.43 19.51
CA ARG A 147 -19.17 -3.09 18.27
C ARG A 147 -17.91 -3.53 17.55
N ALA A 148 -17.69 -4.84 17.47
CA ALA A 148 -16.65 -5.38 16.61
C ALA A 148 -16.86 -4.81 15.19
N THR A 149 -15.81 -4.21 14.63
CA THR A 149 -15.87 -3.69 13.27
C THR A 149 -16.13 -4.88 12.34
N SER A 150 -17.30 -4.90 11.70
CA SER A 150 -17.60 -5.92 10.69
C SER A 150 -16.73 -5.69 9.46
N ASP A 151 -16.48 -6.75 8.68
CA ASP A 151 -15.80 -6.62 7.39
C ASP A 151 -16.45 -5.55 6.51
N GLN A 152 -17.79 -5.47 6.50
CA GLN A 152 -18.53 -4.48 5.72
C GLN A 152 -18.26 -3.04 6.21
N ASP A 153 -18.14 -2.84 7.51
CA ASP A 153 -17.81 -1.54 8.07
C ASP A 153 -16.39 -1.12 7.75
N ALA A 154 -15.42 -2.03 7.89
CA ALA A 154 -14.04 -1.80 7.51
C ALA A 154 -13.94 -1.43 6.02
N ARG A 155 -14.63 -2.20 5.17
CA ARG A 155 -14.74 -1.96 3.72
C ARG A 155 -15.29 -0.57 3.39
N ARG A 156 -16.34 -0.15 4.10
CA ARG A 156 -16.95 1.18 3.93
C ARG A 156 -16.01 2.30 4.36
N ILE A 157 -15.31 2.15 5.48
CA ILE A 157 -14.34 3.14 5.97
C ILE A 157 -13.22 3.30 4.96
N ILE A 158 -12.61 2.20 4.51
CA ILE A 158 -11.55 2.22 3.50
C ILE A 158 -12.00 2.93 2.23
N THR A 159 -13.17 2.55 1.69
CA THR A 159 -13.74 3.16 0.48
C THR A 159 -13.95 4.67 0.64
N ASN A 160 -14.47 5.11 1.78
CA ASN A 160 -14.74 6.52 2.01
C ASN A 160 -13.43 7.33 2.09
N GLN A 161 -12.39 6.79 2.73
CA GLN A 161 -11.12 7.50 2.87
C GLN A 161 -10.33 7.59 1.57
N PHE A 162 -10.52 6.65 0.63
CA PHE A 162 -9.98 6.80 -0.73
C PHE A 162 -10.69 7.93 -1.48
N LYS A 163 -12.03 7.93 -1.50
CA LYS A 163 -12.81 8.99 -2.15
C LYS A 163 -12.56 10.39 -1.59
N ASN A 164 -12.32 10.48 -0.29
CA ASN A 164 -11.99 11.76 0.36
C ASN A 164 -10.63 12.30 -0.12
N ALA A 165 -9.69 11.41 -0.47
CA ALA A 165 -8.39 11.79 -0.97
C ALA A 165 -8.40 12.19 -2.46
N ASP A 166 -9.46 11.86 -3.22
CA ASP A 166 -9.54 12.14 -4.66
C ASP A 166 -9.31 13.60 -5.01
N LYS A 167 -9.96 14.52 -4.28
CA LYS A 167 -9.83 15.97 -4.54
C LYS A 167 -8.41 16.47 -4.31
N ASP A 168 -7.75 15.95 -3.28
CA ASP A 168 -6.37 16.31 -2.98
C ASP A 168 -5.42 15.75 -4.05
N PHE A 169 -5.68 14.53 -4.54
CA PHE A 169 -4.92 13.95 -5.64
C PHE A 169 -5.14 14.69 -6.97
N GLU A 170 -6.37 15.10 -7.28
CA GLU A 170 -6.71 15.90 -8.48
C GLU A 170 -5.91 17.20 -8.55
N ALA A 171 -5.52 17.77 -7.39
CA ALA A 171 -4.73 18.98 -7.33
C ALA A 171 -3.22 18.78 -7.61
N ILE A 172 -2.70 17.54 -7.54
CA ILE A 172 -1.26 17.28 -7.64
C ILE A 172 -0.87 16.28 -8.74
N LEU A 173 -1.83 15.48 -9.22
CA LEU A 173 -1.62 14.49 -10.28
C LEU A 173 -2.05 15.08 -11.64
N SER A 174 -1.39 14.64 -12.70
CA SER A 174 -1.81 14.98 -14.06
C SER A 174 -3.14 14.28 -14.42
N PRO A 175 -3.84 14.72 -15.48
CA PRO A 175 -5.07 14.05 -15.92
C PRO A 175 -4.90 12.55 -16.24
N SER A 176 -3.75 12.16 -16.82
CA SER A 176 -3.44 10.75 -17.09
C SER A 176 -3.21 9.97 -15.80
N GLN A 177 -2.46 10.53 -14.85
CA GLN A 177 -2.24 9.94 -13.52
C GLN A 177 -3.56 9.78 -12.74
N ILE A 178 -4.46 10.76 -12.81
CA ILE A 178 -5.78 10.68 -12.17
C ILE A 178 -6.64 9.59 -12.78
N THR A 179 -6.59 9.41 -14.10
CA THR A 179 -7.33 8.34 -14.77
C THR A 179 -6.86 6.98 -14.28
N ILE A 180 -5.55 6.77 -14.19
CA ILE A 180 -4.95 5.52 -13.66
C ILE A 180 -5.33 5.34 -12.19
N TYR A 181 -5.19 6.39 -11.37
CA TYR A 181 -5.51 6.36 -9.95
C TYR A 181 -6.98 5.99 -9.71
N LYS A 182 -7.94 6.68 -10.35
CA LYS A 182 -9.38 6.43 -10.17
C LYS A 182 -9.81 5.06 -10.69
N ASN A 183 -9.23 4.60 -11.78
CA ASN A 183 -9.46 3.23 -12.25
C ASN A 183 -9.02 2.24 -11.16
N ASN A 184 -7.80 2.37 -10.64
CA ASN A 184 -7.27 1.50 -9.58
C ASN A 184 -8.05 1.62 -8.26
N GLU A 185 -8.51 2.82 -7.91
CA GLU A 185 -9.34 3.07 -6.74
C GLU A 185 -10.69 2.38 -6.84
N GLN A 186 -11.38 2.50 -7.99
CA GLN A 186 -12.66 1.83 -8.22
C GLN A 186 -12.50 0.30 -8.14
N LEU A 187 -11.36 -0.22 -8.57
CA LEU A 187 -11.03 -1.65 -8.48
C LEU A 187 -10.76 -2.10 -7.04
N LEU A 188 -10.05 -1.28 -6.25
CA LEU A 188 -9.92 -1.44 -4.79
C LEU A 188 -11.29 -1.48 -4.14
N ILE A 189 -12.15 -0.52 -4.44
CA ILE A 189 -13.52 -0.43 -3.93
C ILE A 189 -14.33 -1.68 -4.33
N ASP A 190 -14.20 -2.17 -5.55
CA ASP A 190 -14.96 -3.34 -6.03
C ASP A 190 -14.45 -4.67 -5.47
N ALA A 191 -13.15 -4.83 -5.26
CA ALA A 191 -12.61 -5.98 -4.51
C ALA A 191 -13.06 -5.93 -3.05
N VAL A 192 -13.07 -4.73 -2.48
CA VAL A 192 -13.56 -4.42 -1.14
C VAL A 192 -15.08 -4.61 -1.06
N ARG A 193 -15.87 -4.49 -2.14
CA ARG A 193 -17.33 -4.76 -2.10
C ARG A 193 -17.69 -6.21 -2.41
N ASN A 194 -16.95 -6.86 -3.30
CA ASN A 194 -17.29 -8.17 -3.87
C ASN A 194 -16.53 -9.35 -3.25
N ASN A 195 -15.74 -9.13 -2.21
CA ASN A 195 -15.16 -10.20 -1.40
C ASN A 195 -16.15 -10.61 -0.29
N LYS A 196 -17.38 -10.95 -0.72
CA LYS A 196 -18.28 -11.83 0.03
C LYS A 196 -17.59 -13.19 0.03
N LYS A 197 -17.10 -13.60 1.20
CA LYS A 197 -16.65 -14.96 1.57
C LYS A 197 -16.69 -15.96 0.39
N VAL A 198 -15.51 -16.40 -0.05
CA VAL A 198 -15.38 -17.81 -0.47
C VAL A 198 -15.96 -18.60 0.71
N GLN A 199 -17.16 -19.13 0.50
CA GLN A 199 -17.82 -19.96 1.49
C GLN A 199 -16.90 -21.15 1.74
N ALA A 200 -16.63 -21.40 3.01
CA ALA A 200 -16.29 -22.74 3.43
C ALA A 200 -17.40 -23.67 2.92
N LYS A 201 -17.03 -24.59 2.03
CA LYS A 201 -17.69 -25.87 1.83
C LYS A 201 -16.61 -26.93 1.85
#